data_AF-A0A7J4GR42-F1
#
_entry.id   AF-A0A7J4GR42-F1
#
_cell.length_a   1.000
_cell.length_b   1.000
_cell.length_c   1.000
_cell.angle_alpha   90.00
_cell.angle_beta   90.00
_cell.angle_gamma   90.00
#
_symmetry.space_group_name_H-M   'P 1'
#
loop_
_entity.id
_entity.type
_entity.pdbx_description
1 polymer ?
#
loop_
_entity_poly.entity_id
_entity_poly.type
_entity_poly.pdbx_seq_one_letter_code
_entity_poly.pdbx_strand_id
1 'polypeptide(L)'
;MASSGIQMNNYQGGEMMISKKDKTTAGILGILLGSLGIHRMYMGFVGIGLLQLVVTVVTFGLGGIWGFIEGILILVQDDWTDSDGRLLKGNERGQQEYYNGISRELKPPVGGNDNRFQQLKELNELKEQGIITPEEFEREKRKIL
;
A
#
# COMPACT_ATOMS: atom_id res chain seq x y z
N MET A 1 -6.01 35.57 19.40
CA MET A 1 -6.55 35.29 18.06
C MET A 1 -5.82 34.07 17.50
N ALA A 2 -6.59 33.01 17.24
CA ALA A 2 -6.32 31.81 16.45
C ALA A 2 -5.09 30.94 16.79
N SER A 3 -5.36 29.93 17.64
CA SER A 3 -4.88 28.56 17.57
C SER A 3 -4.35 28.13 16.19
N SER A 4 -3.04 27.95 16.06
CA SER A 4 -2.42 27.15 15.00
C SER A 4 -1.92 25.84 15.60
N GLY A 5 -2.87 25.01 16.04
CA GLY A 5 -2.59 23.61 16.34
C GLY A 5 -2.04 22.96 15.09
N ILE A 6 -0.80 22.48 15.14
CA ILE A 6 -0.24 21.62 14.10
C ILE A 6 -1.13 20.38 14.08
N GLN A 7 -2.02 20.31 13.09
CA GLN A 7 -2.76 19.10 12.80
C GLN A 7 -1.72 18.07 12.37
N MET A 8 -1.46 17.12 13.26
CA MET A 8 -0.83 15.86 12.88
C MET A 8 -1.76 15.24 11.84
N ASN A 9 -1.49 15.47 10.56
CA ASN A 9 -2.19 14.79 9.49
C ASN A 9 -2.09 13.31 9.79
N ASN A 10 -3.25 12.71 10.07
CA ASN A 10 -3.42 11.28 10.06
C ASN A 10 -2.93 10.84 8.68
N TYR A 11 -1.70 10.34 8.61
CA TYR A 11 -1.29 9.49 7.51
C TYR A 11 -2.18 8.25 7.63
N GLN A 12 -3.38 8.34 7.06
CA GLN A 12 -4.11 7.17 6.63
C GLN A 12 -3.15 6.46 5.69
N GLY A 13 -2.42 5.49 6.22
CA GLY A 13 -1.62 4.57 5.42
C GLY A 13 -2.55 4.10 4.31
N GLY A 14 -2.19 4.42 3.06
CA GLY A 14 -3.12 4.40 1.94
C GLY A 14 -3.97 3.15 1.99
N GLU A 15 -5.28 3.31 2.19
CA GLU A 15 -6.19 2.18 2.22
C GLU A 15 -5.99 1.43 0.91
N MET A 16 -5.49 0.20 0.98
CA MET A 16 -5.33 -0.63 -0.20
C MET A 16 -6.72 -0.88 -0.78
N MET A 17 -7.02 -0.17 -1.86
CA MET A 17 -8.28 -0.35 -2.56
C MET A 17 -8.28 -1.73 -3.19
N ILE A 18 -9.09 -2.64 -2.66
CA ILE A 18 -9.23 -4.00 -3.18
C ILE A 18 -10.17 -3.95 -4.39
N SER A 19 -9.71 -4.52 -5.49
CA SER A 19 -10.49 -4.70 -6.70
C SER A 19 -11.60 -5.72 -6.45
N LYS A 20 -12.74 -5.53 -7.13
CA LYS A 20 -13.81 -6.55 -7.20
C LYS A 20 -13.42 -7.76 -8.07
N LYS A 21 -12.28 -7.68 -8.77
CA LYS A 21 -11.73 -8.73 -9.63
C LYS A 21 -10.92 -9.71 -8.78
N ASP A 22 -11.12 -11.01 -8.99
CA ASP A 22 -10.39 -12.06 -8.26
C ASP A 22 -9.12 -12.48 -9.01
N LYS A 23 -8.00 -12.61 -8.28
CA LYS A 23 -6.71 -13.08 -8.81
C LYS A 23 -6.84 -14.47 -9.44
N THR A 24 -7.50 -15.39 -8.74
CA THR A 24 -7.62 -16.79 -9.21
C THR A 24 -8.33 -16.85 -10.56
N THR A 25 -9.40 -16.07 -10.72
CA THR A 25 -10.12 -15.95 -11.99
C THR A 25 -9.23 -15.39 -13.09
N ALA A 26 -8.50 -14.29 -12.82
CA ALA A 26 -7.57 -13.70 -13.78
C ALA A 26 -6.48 -14.69 -14.22
N GLY A 27 -5.90 -15.44 -13.29
CA GLY A 27 -4.87 -16.44 -13.57
C GLY A 27 -5.38 -17.64 -14.37
N ILE A 28 -6.55 -18.19 -14.02
CA ILE A 28 -7.19 -19.27 -14.77
C ILE A 28 -7.52 -18.82 -16.21
N LEU A 29 -8.05 -17.60 -16.37
CA LEU A 29 -8.27 -17.01 -17.69
C LEU A 29 -6.95 -16.88 -18.47
N GLY A 30 -5.83 -16.57 -17.82
CA GLY A 30 -4.53 -16.48 -18.49
C GLY A 30 -4.01 -17.84 -18.94
N ILE A 31 -4.22 -18.88 -18.14
CA ILE A 31 -3.79 -20.25 -18.49
C ILE A 31 -4.62 -20.81 -19.65
N LEU A 32 -5.94 -20.69 -19.58
CA LEU A 32 -6.85 -21.31 -20.56
C LEU A 32 -7.05 -20.45 -21.81
N LEU A 33 -7.06 -19.13 -21.66
CA LEU A 33 -7.44 -18.15 -22.68
C LEU A 33 -6.40 -17.03 -22.83
N GLY A 34 -5.17 -17.24 -22.35
CA GLY A 34 -4.10 -16.24 -22.41
C GLY A 34 -3.70 -15.88 -23.83
N SER A 35 -3.83 -16.81 -24.79
CA SER A 35 -3.59 -16.53 -26.21
C SER A 35 -4.52 -15.47 -26.80
N LEU A 36 -5.70 -15.31 -26.21
CA LEU A 36 -6.70 -14.32 -26.60
C LEU A 36 -6.57 -13.01 -25.82
N GLY A 37 -5.72 -12.94 -24.79
CA GLY A 37 -5.56 -11.75 -23.93
C GLY A 37 -6.74 -11.50 -22.98
N ILE A 38 -7.62 -12.47 -22.77
CA ILE A 38 -8.86 -12.31 -21.99
C ILE A 38 -8.57 -12.03 -20.51
N HIS A 39 -7.48 -12.57 -19.95
CA HIS A 39 -7.04 -12.25 -18.58
C HIS A 39 -6.76 -10.76 -18.40
N ARG A 40 -6.18 -10.09 -19.39
CA ARG A 40 -5.92 -8.66 -19.37
C ARG A 40 -7.20 -7.84 -19.49
N MET A 41 -8.10 -8.25 -20.38
CA MET A 41 -9.42 -7.62 -20.53
C MET A 41 -10.23 -7.77 -19.23
N TYR A 42 -10.16 -8.93 -18.58
CA TYR A 42 -10.77 -9.15 -17.27
C TYR A 42 -10.22 -8.18 -16.23
N MET A 43 -8.91 -7.91 -16.19
CA MET A 43 -8.31 -6.93 -15.28
C MET A 43 -8.56 -5.46 -15.68
N GLY A 44 -9.21 -5.19 -16.82
CA GLY A 44 -9.51 -3.84 -17.31
C GLY A 44 -8.50 -3.29 -18.31
N PHE A 45 -7.42 -4.01 -18.59
CA PHE A 45 -6.41 -3.67 -19.61
C PHE A 45 -6.87 -4.10 -21.01
N VAL A 46 -8.01 -3.57 -21.46
CA VAL A 46 -8.66 -3.97 -22.72
C VAL A 46 -7.75 -3.73 -23.93
N GLY A 47 -7.09 -2.56 -23.99
CA GLY A 47 -6.17 -2.24 -25.09
C GLY A 47 -4.99 -3.20 -25.20
N ILE A 48 -4.41 -3.61 -24.05
CA ILE A 48 -3.30 -4.56 -24.02
C ILE A 48 -3.78 -5.97 -24.39
N GLY A 49 -4.96 -6.37 -23.91
CA GLY A 49 -5.57 -7.64 -24.31
C GLY A 49 -5.82 -7.73 -25.81
N LEU A 50 -6.29 -6.65 -26.44
CA LEU A 50 -6.50 -6.61 -27.89
C LEU A 50 -5.17 -6.61 -28.65
N LEU A 51 -4.16 -5.86 -28.19
CA LEU A 51 -2.82 -5.91 -28.76
C LEU A 51 -2.26 -7.33 -28.73
N GLN A 52 -2.42 -8.03 -27.61
CA GLN A 52 -1.98 -9.41 -27.46
C GLN A 52 -2.69 -10.34 -28.43
N LEU A 53 -4.00 -10.19 -28.64
CA LEU A 53 -4.74 -10.96 -29.65
C LEU A 53 -4.16 -10.75 -31.05
N VAL A 54 -3.89 -9.49 -31.44
CA VAL A 54 -3.27 -9.17 -32.74
C VAL A 54 -1.88 -9.80 -32.86
N VAL A 55 -1.05 -9.71 -31.82
CA VAL A 55 0.28 -10.35 -31.79
C VAL A 55 0.16 -11.86 -31.93
N THR A 56 -0.76 -12.50 -31.21
CA THR A 56 -1.01 -13.94 -31.32
C THR A 56 -1.39 -14.32 -32.76
N VAL A 57 -2.27 -13.57 -33.42
CA VAL A 57 -2.66 -13.84 -34.81
C VAL A 57 -1.50 -13.66 -35.78
N VAL A 58 -0.75 -12.55 -35.67
CA VAL A 58 0.40 -12.24 -36.55
C VAL A 58 1.54 -13.26 -36.38
N THR A 59 1.70 -13.79 -35.18
CA THR A 59 2.74 -14.79 -34.85
C THR A 59 2.25 -16.23 -34.99
N PHE A 60 1.08 -16.46 -35.60
CA PHE A 60 0.46 -17.78 -35.78
C PHE A 60 0.34 -18.58 -34.47
N GLY A 61 0.02 -17.92 -33.36
CA GLY A 61 -0.22 -18.54 -32.06
C GLY A 61 0.96 -18.49 -31.09
N LEU A 62 2.18 -18.13 -31.53
CA LEU A 62 3.36 -18.08 -30.65
C LEU A 62 3.22 -17.02 -29.55
N GLY A 63 2.55 -15.89 -29.84
CA GLY A 63 2.20 -14.86 -28.86
C GLY A 63 1.34 -15.39 -27.70
N GLY A 64 0.71 -16.57 -27.84
CA GLY A 64 -0.08 -17.17 -26.79
C GLY A 64 0.73 -17.73 -25.62
N ILE A 65 2.00 -18.06 -25.83
CA ILE A 65 2.91 -18.51 -24.76
C ILE A 65 3.08 -17.40 -23.72
N TRP A 66 3.16 -16.14 -24.16
CA TRP A 66 3.24 -15.00 -23.25
C TRP A 66 2.02 -14.94 -22.32
N GLY A 67 0.80 -15.08 -22.86
CA GLY A 67 -0.42 -15.10 -22.05
C GLY A 67 -0.49 -16.26 -21.05
N PHE A 68 -0.01 -17.43 -21.45
CA PHE A 68 0.08 -18.59 -20.56
C PHE A 68 1.05 -18.34 -19.39
N ILE A 69 2.23 -17.79 -19.67
CA ILE A 69 3.23 -17.43 -18.64
C ILE A 69 2.63 -16.42 -17.66
N GLU A 70 1.96 -15.39 -18.16
CA GLU A 70 1.30 -14.41 -17.29
C GLU A 70 0.17 -15.00 -16.46
N GLY A 71 -0.61 -15.94 -17.00
CA GLY A 71 -1.63 -16.66 -16.23
C GLY A 71 -1.03 -17.34 -14.99
N ILE A 72 0.15 -17.95 -15.13
CA ILE A 72 0.88 -18.55 -14.01
C ILE A 72 1.40 -17.47 -13.06
N LEU A 73 2.02 -16.39 -13.57
CA LEU A 73 2.55 -15.31 -12.75
C LEU A 73 1.46 -14.64 -11.89
N ILE A 74 0.28 -14.43 -12.45
CA ILE A 74 -0.88 -13.89 -11.71
C ILE A 74 -1.23 -14.79 -10.52
N LEU A 75 -1.16 -16.11 -10.67
CA LEU A 75 -1.44 -17.04 -9.58
C LEU A 75 -0.33 -17.08 -8.52
N VAL A 76 0.92 -16.88 -8.93
CA VAL A 76 2.09 -17.01 -8.05
C VAL A 76 2.39 -15.73 -7.28
N GLN A 77 2.24 -14.56 -7.88
CA GLN A 77 2.64 -13.29 -7.27
C GLN A 77 1.45 -12.60 -6.59
N ASP A 78 1.70 -11.96 -5.45
CA ASP A 78 0.67 -11.32 -4.61
C ASP A 78 0.63 -9.79 -4.75
N ASP A 79 1.10 -9.23 -5.87
CA ASP A 79 1.21 -7.80 -6.13
C ASP A 79 0.44 -7.33 -7.37
N TRP A 80 -0.33 -8.22 -8.00
CA TRP A 80 -1.10 -7.89 -9.19
C TRP A 80 -2.27 -6.93 -8.91
N THR A 81 -2.44 -5.97 -9.80
CA THR A 81 -3.46 -4.92 -9.76
C THR A 81 -4.32 -4.89 -11.02
N ASP A 82 -5.50 -4.29 -10.91
CA ASP A 82 -6.36 -3.97 -12.05
C ASP A 82 -5.97 -2.65 -12.74
N SER A 83 -6.68 -2.29 -13.81
CA SER A 83 -6.45 -1.06 -14.56
C SER A 83 -6.62 0.24 -13.75
N ASP A 84 -7.34 0.19 -12.64
CA ASP A 84 -7.55 1.33 -11.75
C ASP A 84 -6.45 1.39 -10.65
N GLY A 85 -5.47 0.49 -10.71
CA GLY A 85 -4.42 0.35 -9.70
C GLY A 85 -4.91 -0.32 -8.41
N ARG A 86 -6.09 -0.94 -8.42
CA ARG A 86 -6.63 -1.65 -7.25
C ARG A 86 -6.07 -3.05 -7.16
N LEU A 87 -5.77 -3.50 -5.96
CA LEU A 87 -5.20 -4.82 -5.72
C LEU A 87 -6.21 -5.93 -6.07
N LEU A 88 -5.80 -6.95 -6.83
CA LEU A 88 -6.71 -8.07 -7.09
C LEU A 88 -7.08 -8.80 -5.80
N LYS A 89 -8.35 -9.17 -5.67
CA LYS A 89 -8.82 -9.94 -4.51
C LYS A 89 -8.11 -11.29 -4.46
N GLY A 90 -7.57 -11.61 -3.28
CA GLY A 90 -6.69 -12.76 -3.04
C GLY A 90 -5.21 -12.40 -2.83
N ASN A 91 -4.77 -11.20 -3.24
CA ASN A 91 -3.40 -10.71 -3.01
C ASN A 91 -3.19 -10.06 -1.64
N GLU A 92 -4.25 -9.93 -0.85
CA GLU A 92 -4.29 -9.18 0.41
C GLU A 92 -3.21 -9.66 1.39
N ARG A 93 -3.00 -10.97 1.48
CA ARG A 93 -2.03 -11.57 2.42
C ARG A 93 -0.60 -11.17 2.07
N GLY A 94 -0.19 -11.38 0.82
CA GLY A 94 1.18 -11.05 0.39
C GLY A 94 1.46 -9.55 0.44
N GLN A 95 0.48 -8.70 0.06
CA GLN A 95 0.63 -7.26 0.25
C GLN A 95 0.74 -6.87 1.72
N GLN A 96 -0.12 -7.41 2.58
CA GLN A 96 -0.08 -7.09 4.00
C GLN A 96 1.24 -7.52 4.65
N GLU A 97 1.79 -8.68 4.26
CA GLU A 97 3.12 -9.11 4.70
C GLU A 97 4.24 -8.19 4.21
N TYR A 98 4.18 -7.73 2.96
CA TYR A 98 5.13 -6.74 2.40
C TYR A 98 5.12 -5.42 3.19
N TYR A 99 3.94 -4.84 3.40
CA TYR A 99 3.80 -3.61 4.19
C TYR A 99 4.19 -3.80 5.65
N ASN A 100 3.87 -4.94 6.26
CA ASN A 100 4.26 -5.25 7.63
C ASN A 100 5.78 -5.40 7.76
N GLY A 101 6.45 -6.02 6.80
CA GLY A 101 7.90 -6.16 6.77
C GLY A 101 8.60 -4.79 6.72
N ILE A 102 8.17 -3.93 5.80
CA ILE A 102 8.69 -2.56 5.70
C ILE A 102 8.34 -1.74 6.94
N SER A 103 7.14 -1.91 7.49
CA SER A 103 6.74 -1.21 8.72
C SER A 103 7.58 -1.62 9.91
N ARG A 104 8.07 -2.87 9.98
CA ARG A 104 9.00 -3.32 11.02
C ARG A 104 10.39 -2.74 10.85
N GLU A 105 10.88 -2.65 9.60
CA GLU A 105 12.19 -2.08 9.27
C GLU A 105 12.22 -0.56 9.49
N LEU A 106 11.18 0.13 9.02
CA LEU A 106 11.02 1.57 9.16
C LEU A 106 10.48 1.96 10.52
N LYS A 107 10.04 1.01 11.37
CA LYS A 107 9.53 1.35 12.71
C LYS A 107 10.68 2.07 13.42
N PRO A 108 10.64 3.42 13.57
CA PRO A 108 11.51 4.02 14.56
C PRO A 108 11.07 3.40 15.90
N PRO A 109 11.90 3.37 16.93
CA PRO A 109 11.49 2.90 18.26
C PRO A 109 10.32 3.75 18.80
N VAL A 110 9.09 3.45 18.37
CA VAL A 110 7.82 3.93 18.89
C VAL A 110 7.43 2.86 19.89
N GLY A 111 7.84 3.12 21.12
CA GLY A 111 7.83 2.16 22.21
C GLY A 111 8.84 2.48 23.32
N GLY A 112 9.50 3.63 23.29
CA GLY A 112 10.24 4.18 24.43
C GLY A 112 9.34 5.09 25.28
N ASN A 113 8.44 4.50 26.08
CA ASN A 113 7.60 5.15 27.08
C ASN A 113 6.81 6.40 26.61
N ASP A 114 5.69 6.17 25.94
CA ASP A 114 4.75 7.17 25.41
C ASP A 114 4.33 8.23 26.45
N ASN A 115 4.38 7.90 27.75
CA ASN A 115 4.08 8.84 28.83
C ASN A 115 5.04 10.05 28.83
N ARG A 116 6.31 9.84 28.50
CA ARG A 116 7.35 10.88 28.54
C ARG A 116 7.21 11.86 27.38
N PHE A 117 6.92 11.36 26.18
CA PHE A 117 6.68 12.19 25.01
C PHE A 117 5.38 13.00 25.14
N GLN A 118 4.32 12.40 25.66
CA GLN A 118 3.07 13.10 25.98
C GLN A 118 3.32 14.22 27.02
N GLN A 119 4.07 13.94 28.08
CA GLN A 119 4.45 14.93 29.10
C GLN A 119 5.28 16.08 28.51
N LEU A 120 6.25 15.81 27.64
CA LEU A 120 7.04 16.87 26.99
C LEU A 120 6.18 17.79 26.11
N LYS A 121 5.16 17.23 25.46
CA LYS A 121 4.21 17.99 24.65
C LYS A 121 3.29 18.86 25.52
N GLU A 122 2.71 18.29 26.57
CA GLU A 122 1.87 18.99 27.54
C GLU A 122 2.65 20.10 28.26
N LEU A 123 3.89 19.84 28.69
CA LEU A 123 4.78 20.84 29.28
C LEU A 123 5.09 21.99 28.30
N ASN A 124 5.24 21.72 27.00
CA ASN A 124 5.50 22.78 26.02
C ASN A 124 4.25 23.65 25.82
N GLU A 125 3.07 23.03 25.81
CA GLU A 125 1.79 23.75 25.74
C GLU A 125 1.56 24.64 26.97
N LEU A 126 1.86 24.14 28.18
CA LEU A 126 1.77 24.94 29.42
C LEU A 126 2.74 26.13 29.43
N LYS A 127 3.93 25.98 28.84
CA LYS A 127 4.91 27.07 28.70
C LYS A 127 4.44 28.11 27.68
N GLU A 128 3.92 27.68 26.54
CA GLU A 128 3.38 28.58 25.50
C GLU A 128 2.14 29.35 25.98
N GLN A 129 1.32 28.74 26.84
CA GLN A 129 0.21 29.39 27.53
C GLN A 129 0.64 30.37 28.63
N GLY A 130 1.94 30.42 28.95
CA GLY A 130 2.49 31.27 30.01
C GLY A 130 2.13 30.81 31.43
N ILE A 131 1.65 29.56 31.58
CA ILE A 131 1.24 28.98 32.87
C ILE A 131 2.47 28.55 33.67
N ILE A 132 3.49 28.06 32.99
CA ILE A 132 4.77 27.68 33.60
C ILE A 132 5.92 28.52 33.05
N THR A 133 6.91 28.75 33.88
CA THR A 133 8.08 29.54 33.49
C THR A 133 9.04 28.72 32.62
N PRO A 134 9.85 29.38 31.75
CA PRO A 134 10.86 28.68 30.94
C PRO A 134 11.83 27.84 31.78
N GLU A 135 12.08 28.25 33.02
CA GLU A 135 12.99 27.57 33.95
C GLU A 135 12.37 26.33 34.62
N GLU A 136 11.06 26.31 34.84
CA GLU A 136 10.33 25.13 35.32
C GLU A 136 10.20 24.07 34.23
N PHE A 137 9.95 24.51 33.00
CA PHE A 137 9.90 23.64 31.82
C PHE A 137 11.22 22.86 31.61
N GLU A 138 12.36 23.56 31.65
CA GLU A 138 13.68 22.93 31.48
C GLU A 138 14.05 22.00 32.64
N ARG A 139 13.51 22.24 33.84
CA ARG A 139 13.69 21.35 35.00
C ARG A 139 12.97 20.03 34.81
N GLU A 140 11.74 20.07 34.33
CA GLU A 140 10.91 18.89 34.18
C GLU A 140 11.31 18.07 32.94
N LYS A 141 11.67 18.74 31.85
CA LYS A 141 12.27 18.11 30.66
C LYS A 141 13.52 17.28 30.99
N ARG A 142 14.37 17.74 31.91
CA ARG A 142 15.58 17.02 32.36
C ARG A 142 15.32 15.81 33.27
N LYS A 143 14.16 15.70 33.91
CA LYS A 143 13.81 14.49 34.69
C LYS A 143 13.25 13.37 33.81
N ILE A 144 12.72 13.75 32.67
CA ILE A 144 12.01 12.87 31.75
C ILE A 144 12.99 12.17 30.78
N LEU A 145 14.05 12.87 30.37
CA LEU A 145 15.12 12.36 29.50
C LEU A 145 16.29 11.80 30.33
#